data_AF-A0A6A5AWD5-F1
#
_entry.id   AF-A0A6A5AWD5-F1
#
_cell.length_a   1.000
_cell.length_b   1.000
_cell.length_c   1.000
_cell.angle_alpha   90.00
_cell.angle_beta   90.00
_cell.angle_gamma   90.00
#
_symmetry.space_group_name_H-M   'P 1'
#
loop_
_entity.id
_entity.type
_entity.pdbx_description
1 polymer ?
#
loop_
_entity_poly.entity_id
_entity_poly.type
_entity_poly.pdbx_seq_one_letter_code
_entity_poly.pdbx_strand_id
1 'polypeptide(L)' 'MATEAERAGAAVEPKGYEPTLFDKIISREIPSTVVFENDKVLAFRDISPQAPVHVIL' A
#
# COMPACT_ATOMS: atom_id res chain seq x y z
N MET A 1 -16.01 17.34 -33.98
CA MET A 1 -14.92 17.76 -33.09
C MET A 1 -15.53 18.02 -31.73
N ALA A 2 -15.58 17.00 -30.87
CA ALA A 2 -16.02 17.17 -29.50
C ALA A 2 -14.87 17.82 -28.72
N THR A 3 -15.14 18.97 -28.12
CA THR A 3 -14.15 19.75 -27.37
C THR A 3 -13.79 19.06 -26.06
N GLU A 4 -12.49 18.95 -25.78
CA GLU A 4 -11.86 18.25 -24.63
C GLU A 4 -12.14 18.88 -23.23
N ALA A 5 -13.28 19.54 -23.02
CA ALA A 5 -13.50 20.36 -21.82
C ALA A 5 -14.31 19.69 -20.69
N GLU A 6 -14.73 18.43 -20.82
CA GLU A 6 -15.60 17.76 -19.83
C GLU A 6 -14.97 16.59 -19.05
N ARG A 7 -13.64 16.57 -18.88
CA ARG A 7 -13.00 15.65 -17.94
C ARG A 7 -12.21 16.38 -16.85
N ALA A 8 -12.86 17.32 -16.19
CA ALA A 8 -12.45 17.77 -14.87
C ALA A 8 -12.96 16.76 -13.84
N GLY A 9 -12.16 15.71 -13.60
CA GLY A 9 -12.38 14.79 -12.49
C GLY A 9 -12.45 15.57 -11.18
N ALA A 10 -13.50 15.30 -10.40
CA ALA A 10 -13.78 15.95 -9.13
C ALA A 10 -12.52 16.08 -8.27
N ALA A 11 -12.30 17.27 -7.71
CA ALA A 11 -11.31 17.48 -6.66
C ALA A 11 -11.69 16.58 -5.47
N VAL A 12 -11.00 15.46 -5.34
CA VAL A 12 -11.12 14.58 -4.18
C VAL A 12 -10.52 15.34 -3.01
N GLU A 13 -11.36 15.80 -2.08
CA GLU A 13 -10.88 16.29 -0.78
C GLU A 13 -9.98 15.21 -0.18
N PRO A 14 -8.82 15.56 0.41
CA PRO A 14 -7.92 14.55 0.96
C PRO A 14 -8.67 13.79 2.04
N LYS A 15 -9.08 12.56 1.71
CA LYS A 15 -9.62 11.61 2.68
C LYS A 15 -8.59 11.54 3.80
N GLY A 16 -9.00 11.89 5.03
CA GLY A 16 -8.12 11.85 6.19
C GLY A 16 -7.39 10.51 6.29
N TYR A 17 -6.21 10.52 6.91
CA TYR A 17 -5.38 9.31 7.04
C TYR A 17 -6.12 8.26 7.89
N GLU A 18 -6.73 7.29 7.22
CA GLU A 18 -7.24 6.07 7.83
C GLU A 18 -6.13 5.00 7.79
N PRO A 19 -5.77 4.38 8.92
CA PRO A 19 -4.72 3.37 8.95
C PRO A 19 -5.12 2.18 8.08
N THR A 20 -4.25 1.86 7.15
CA THR A 20 -4.38 0.74 6.22
C THR A 20 -3.96 -0.57 6.89
N LEU A 21 -4.17 -1.67 6.17
CA LEU A 21 -3.66 -2.98 6.59
C LEU A 21 -2.13 -2.96 6.77
N PHE A 22 -1.40 -2.22 5.93
CA PHE A 22 0.05 -2.14 6.01
C PHE A 22 0.51 -1.37 7.24
N ASP A 23 -0.22 -0.33 7.65
CA ASP A 23 0.08 0.41 8.88
C ASP A 23 -0.02 -0.49 10.11
N LYS A 24 -0.99 -1.42 10.12
CA LYS A 24 -1.13 -2.45 11.17
C LYS A 24 0.00 -3.49 11.16
N ILE A 25 0.51 -3.84 9.97
CA ILE A 25 1.67 -4.72 9.83
C ILE A 25 2.93 -4.03 10.37
N ILE A 26 3.15 -2.76 10.01
CA ILE A 26 4.27 -1.94 10.51
C ILE A 26 4.18 -1.80 12.04
N SER A 27 2.97 -1.55 12.55
CA SER A 27 2.69 -1.42 14.00
C SER A 27 2.73 -2.75 14.77
N ARG A 28 3.02 -3.87 14.08
CA ARG A 28 3.06 -5.24 14.65
C ARG A 28 1.74 -5.72 15.26
N GLU A 29 0.61 -5.09 14.92
CA GLU A 29 -0.72 -5.57 15.28
C GLU A 29 -1.08 -6.84 14.51
N ILE A 30 -0.63 -6.92 13.25
CA ILE A 30 -0.82 -8.08 12.38
C ILE A 30 0.54 -8.74 12.15
N PRO A 31 0.69 -10.05 12.45
CA PRO A 31 1.94 -10.74 12.23
C PRO A 31 2.24 -10.86 10.73
N SER A 32 3.49 -10.61 10.35
CA SER A 32 4.01 -10.80 9.00
C SER A 32 5.37 -11.50 9.05
N THR A 33 5.74 -12.21 7.99
CA THR A 33 7.06 -12.84 7.89
C THR A 33 8.06 -11.81 7.36
N VAL A 34 8.63 -11.00 8.24
CA VAL A 34 9.63 -9.98 7.91
C VAL A 34 10.92 -10.65 7.45
N VAL A 35 11.42 -10.23 6.28
CA VAL A 35 12.69 -10.69 5.71
C VAL A 35 13.79 -9.66 5.83
N PHE A 36 13.43 -8.38 5.92
CA PHE A 36 14.35 -7.27 6.12
C PHE A 36 13.60 -6.07 6.70
N GLU A 37 14.25 -5.29 7.55
CA GLU A 37 13.67 -4.09 8.15
C GLU A 37 14.79 -3.09 8.48
N ASN A 38 14.54 -1.82 8.24
CA ASN A 38 15.36 -0.70 8.70
C ASN A 38 14.47 0.53 8.96
N ASP A 39 15.07 1.67 9.29
CA ASP A 39 14.36 2.90 9.67
C ASP A 39 13.45 3.49 8.57
N LYS A 40 13.57 3.01 7.32
CA LYS A 40 12.85 3.56 6.17
C LYS A 40 11.91 2.57 5.51
N VAL A 41 12.19 1.27 5.61
CA VAL A 41 11.47 0.23 4.86
C VAL A 41 11.32 -1.06 5.68
N LEU A 42 10.23 -1.78 5.42
CA LEU A 42 9.93 -3.08 6.01
C LEU A 42 9.56 -4.05 4.89
N ALA A 43 10.44 -4.99 4.60
CA ALA A 43 10.19 -6.05 3.62
C ALA A 43 9.64 -7.31 4.30
N PHE A 44 8.52 -7.83 3.80
CA PHE A 44 7.88 -9.04 4.32
C PHE A 44 7.34 -9.93 3.20
N ARG A 45 7.16 -11.23 3.50
CA ARG A 45 6.58 -12.18 2.54
C ARG A 45 5.09 -11.92 2.34
N ASP A 46 4.65 -11.96 1.09
CA ASP A 46 3.24 -11.93 0.74
C ASP A 46 2.51 -13.17 1.32
N ILE A 47 1.27 -12.97 1.80
CA ILE A 47 0.41 -14.03 2.33
C ILE A 47 -0.18 -14.93 1.23
N SER A 48 -0.35 -14.39 0.02
CA SER A 48 -0.87 -15.07 -1.17
C SER A 48 0.11 -14.92 -2.35
N PRO A 49 1.31 -15.53 -2.26
CA PRO A 49 2.38 -15.34 -3.23
C PRO A 49 1.99 -15.79 -4.65
N GLN A 50 2.28 -14.97 -5.66
CA GLN A 50 2.06 -15.27 -7.08
C GLN A 50 3.27 -15.92 -7.76
N ALA A 51 4.37 -16.07 -7.03
CA ALA A 51 5.63 -16.67 -7.47
C ALA A 51 6.32 -17.36 -6.28
N PRO A 52 7.29 -18.28 -6.51
CA PRO A 52 7.98 -18.99 -5.43
C PRO A 52 8.63 -18.07 -4.38
N VAL A 53 9.02 -16.87 -4.80
CA VAL A 53 9.50 -15.80 -3.93
C VAL A 53 8.71 -14.55 -4.25
N HIS A 54 7.90 -14.07 -3.31
CA HIS A 54 7.16 -12.81 -3.43
C HIS A 54 7.29 -12.03 -2.12
N VAL A 55 7.91 -10.85 -2.22
CA VAL A 55 8.22 -9.96 -1.10
C VAL A 55 7.65 -8.59 -1.41
N ILE A 56 6.96 -8.00 -0.44
CA ILE A 56 6.46 -6.62 -0.47
C ILE A 56 7.45 -5.78 0.34
N LEU A 57 7.82 -4.60 -0.18
CA LEU A 57 8.71 -3.62 0.45
C LEU A 57 7.95 -2.40 0.95
#